data_AF-A5UH51-F1
#
_entry.id   AF-A5UH51-F1
#
_cell.length_a   1.000
_cell.length_b   1.000
_cell.length_c   1.000
_cell.angle_alpha   90.00
_cell.angle_beta   90.00
_cell.angle_gamma   90.00
#
_symmetry.space_group_name_H-M   'P 1'
#
loop_
_entity.id
_entity.type
_entity.pdbx_description
1 polymer ?
#
loop_
_entity_poly.entity_id
_entity_poly.type
_entity_poly.pdbx_seq_one_letter_code
_entity_poly.pdbx_strand_id
1 'polypeptide(L)' 'MLEHRSDQIESGFTRQAWLKMPVQISGNQLIEKTQSITVGSKILVVGFITSHKTQSGLCQLVLHAEQIEFID' A
#
# COMPACT_ATOMS: atom_id res chain seq x y z
N MET A 1 -2.32 0.03 -8.63
CA MET A 1 -1.29 0.52 -7.69
C MET A 1 -1.96 1.47 -6.72
N LEU A 2 -1.78 1.29 -5.42
CA LEU A 2 -2.44 2.14 -4.43
C LEU A 2 -1.66 3.42 -4.24
N GLU A 3 -2.37 4.54 -4.07
CA GLU A 3 -1.78 5.83 -3.76
C GLU A 3 -1.87 6.06 -2.25
N HIS A 4 -0.76 6.45 -1.65
CA HIS A 4 -0.72 6.94 -0.28
C HIS A 4 -0.38 8.43 -0.31
N ARG A 5 -1.17 9.21 0.44
CA ARG A 5 -0.91 10.63 0.68
C ARG A 5 -1.16 10.94 2.14
N SER A 6 -0.18 11.55 2.80
CA SER A 6 -0.31 11.99 4.19
C SER A 6 0.62 13.16 4.47
N ASP A 7 0.33 13.90 5.54
CA ASP A 7 1.25 14.89 6.09
C ASP A 7 2.05 14.24 7.24
N GLN A 8 3.36 14.39 7.18
CA GLN A 8 4.33 13.85 8.13
C GLN A 8 5.08 15.01 8.78
N ILE A 9 5.59 14.80 10.00
CA ILE A 9 6.47 15.76 10.67
C ILE A 9 7.92 15.27 10.50
N GLU A 10 8.73 16.07 9.83
CA GLU A 10 10.15 15.80 9.61
C GLU A 10 10.96 17.00 10.08
N SER A 11 11.86 16.79 11.05
CA SER A 11 12.67 17.86 11.66
C SER A 11 11.82 19.03 12.20
N GLY A 12 10.61 18.74 12.70
CA GLY A 12 9.67 19.74 13.22
C GLY A 12 8.87 20.50 12.16
N PHE A 13 9.02 20.18 10.87
CA PHE A 13 8.26 20.78 9.78
C PHE A 13 7.29 19.80 9.15
N THR A 14 6.12 20.28 8.74
CA THR A 14 5.16 19.49 7.95
C THR A 14 5.71 19.22 6.55
N ARG A 15 5.67 17.95 6.15
CA ARG A 15 6.06 17.45 4.83
C ARG A 15 4.97 16.57 4.29
N GLN A 16 4.69 16.73 3.00
CA GLN A 16 3.77 15.83 2.31
C GLN A 16 4.51 14.55 1.91
N ALA A 17 4.09 13.41 2.45
CA ALA A 17 4.48 12.10 1.97
C ALA A 17 3.47 11.67 0.90
N TRP A 18 3.98 11.43 -0.32
CA TRP A 18 3.18 10.93 -1.43
C TRP A 18 3.93 9.82 -2.14
N LEU A 19 3.28 8.68 -2.31
CA LEU A 19 3.84 7.57 -3.07
C LEU A 19 2.75 6.72 -3.71
N LYS A 20 3.13 6.01 -4.77
CA LYS A 20 2.32 4.94 -5.35
C LYS A 20 2.97 3.61 -5.04
N MET A 21 2.29 2.79 -4.25
CA MET A 21 2.82 1.52 -3.75
C MET A 21 2.12 0.34 -4.41
N PRO A 22 2.86 -0.62 -4.99
CA PRO A 22 2.35 -1.95 -5.26
C PRO A 22 2.00 -2.62 -3.94
N VAL A 23 0.79 -3.15 -3.86
CA VAL A 23 0.33 -3.95 -2.73
C VAL A 23 0.00 -5.34 -3.24
N GLN A 24 0.57 -6.34 -2.60
CA GLN A 24 0.34 -7.74 -2.88
C GLN A 24 -0.41 -8.38 -1.72
N ILE A 25 -1.44 -9.15 -2.04
CA ILE A 25 -2.24 -9.91 -1.07
C ILE A 25 -2.14 -11.38 -1.45
N SER A 26 -1.93 -12.22 -0.45
CA SER A 26 -1.81 -13.66 -0.63
C SER A 26 -2.70 -14.39 0.37
N GLY A 27 -3.23 -15.55 -0.02
CA GLY A 27 -4.07 -16.38 0.84
C GLY A 27 -5.57 -16.11 0.67
N ASN A 28 -6.35 -17.19 0.63
CA ASN A 28 -7.76 -17.16 0.23
C ASN A 28 -8.65 -16.30 1.14
N GLN A 29 -8.35 -16.24 2.44
CA GLN A 29 -9.14 -15.50 3.42
C GLN A 29 -9.12 -13.98 3.20
N LEU A 30 -8.06 -13.44 2.59
CA LEU A 30 -7.93 -12.01 2.34
C LEU A 30 -8.51 -11.60 0.98
N ILE A 31 -8.65 -12.54 0.04
CA ILE A 31 -9.17 -12.29 -1.31
C ILE A 31 -10.64 -11.83 -1.24
N GLU A 32 -11.46 -12.40 -0.37
CA GLU A 32 -12.88 -12.01 -0.24
C GLU A 32 -13.02 -10.53 0.13
N LYS A 33 -12.19 -10.01 1.05
CA LYS A 33 -12.19 -8.60 1.45
C LYS A 33 -11.82 -7.66 0.29
N THR A 34 -11.02 -8.12 -0.65
CA THR A 34 -10.57 -7.30 -1.80
C THR A 34 -11.61 -7.13 -2.89
N GLN A 35 -12.63 -7.98 -2.95
CA GLN A 35 -13.63 -7.94 -4.03
C GLN A 35 -14.44 -6.65 -4.05
N SER A 36 -14.57 -5.99 -2.90
CA SER A 36 -15.29 -4.71 -2.75
C SER A 36 -14.39 -3.48 -2.94
N ILE A 37 -13.09 -3.65 -3.17
CA ILE A 37 -12.16 -2.53 -3.37
C ILE A 37 -12.28 -2.05 -4.82
N THR A 38 -12.70 -0.81 -4.99
CA THR A 38 -12.82 -0.15 -6.30
C THR A 38 -11.93 1.08 -6.37
N VAL A 39 -11.75 1.64 -7.58
CA VAL A 39 -11.07 2.94 -7.72
C VAL A 39 -11.82 3.99 -6.89
N GLY A 40 -11.08 4.73 -6.07
CA GLY A 40 -11.63 5.73 -5.14
C GLY A 40 -11.92 5.19 -3.73
N SER A 41 -11.89 3.88 -3.51
CA SER A 41 -11.95 3.32 -2.16
C SER A 41 -10.78 3.82 -1.32
N LYS A 42 -11.09 4.37 -0.15
CA LYS A 42 -10.10 4.70 0.88
C LYS A 42 -9.95 3.49 1.79
N ILE A 43 -8.71 3.05 1.95
CA ILE A 43 -8.38 1.84 2.70
C ILE A 43 -7.14 2.04 3.55
N LEU A 44 -7.12 1.37 4.69
CA LEU A 44 -5.92 1.11 5.47
C LEU A 44 -5.39 -0.27 5.10
N VAL A 45 -4.11 -0.34 4.75
CA VAL A 45 -3.41 -1.59 4.45
C VAL A 45 -2.28 -1.76 5.44
N VAL A 46 -2.25 -2.89 6.15
CA VAL A 46 -1.21 -3.23 7.12
C VAL A 46 -0.52 -4.52 6.69
N GLY A 47 0.78 -4.58 6.86
CA GLY A 47 1.60 -5.75 6.58
C GLY A 47 3.08 -5.41 6.58
N PHE A 48 3.87 -6.10 5.76
CA PHE A 48 5.33 -5.95 5.70
C PHE A 48 5.83 -5.57 4.31
N ILE A 49 6.97 -4.90 4.25
CA ILE A 49 7.59 -4.46 3.00
C ILE A 49 8.64 -5.44 2.50
N THR A 50 8.66 -5.67 1.19
CA THR A 50 9.70 -6.44 0.50
C THR A 50 10.22 -5.64 -0.69
N SER A 51 11.41 -6.00 -1.18
CA SER A 51 11.96 -5.45 -2.41
C SER A 51 11.94 -6.52 -3.48
N HIS A 52 11.26 -6.24 -4.59
CA HIS A 52 11.22 -7.11 -5.76
C HIS A 52 12.12 -6.54 -6.86
N LYS A 53 12.95 -7.39 -7.47
CA LYS A 53 13.68 -7.02 -8.68
C LYS A 53 12.76 -7.24 -9.88
N THR A 54 12.41 -6.15 -10.56
CA THR A 54 11.61 -6.20 -11.79
C THR A 54 12.42 -6.78 -12.95
N GLN A 55 11.75 -7.15 -14.04
CA GLN A 55 12.43 -7.68 -15.24
C GLN A 55 13.41 -6.68 -15.86
N SER A 56 13.19 -5.36 -15.69
CA SER A 56 14.12 -4.32 -16.12
C SER A 56 15.34 -4.17 -15.19
N GLY A 57 15.40 -4.95 -14.10
CA GLY A 57 16.48 -4.93 -13.12
C GLY A 57 16.30 -3.89 -12.01
N LEU A 58 15.26 -3.05 -12.07
CA LEU A 58 14.95 -2.05 -11.04
C LEU A 58 14.38 -2.74 -9.79
N CYS A 59 14.90 -2.38 -8.61
CA CYS A 59 14.32 -2.78 -7.33
C CYS A 59 13.08 -1.93 -7.03
N GLN A 60 11.96 -2.58 -6.77
CA GLN A 60 10.68 -1.97 -6.44
C GLN A 60 10.26 -2.39 -5.05
N LEU A 61 9.86 -1.41 -4.23
CA LEU A 61 9.26 -1.68 -2.92
C LEU A 61 7.83 -2.18 -3.11
N VAL A 62 7.48 -3.27 -2.43
CA VAL A 62 6.14 -3.89 -2.47
C VAL A 62 5.66 -4.06 -1.03
N LEU A 63 4.39 -3.72 -0.76
CA LEU A 63 3.74 -4.00 0.52
C LEU A 63 2.99 -5.32 0.40
N HIS A 64 3.40 -6.32 1.17
CA HIS A 64 2.62 -7.54 1.35
C HIS A 64 1.60 -7.30 2.46
N ALA A 65 0.33 -7.25 2.08
CA ALA A 65 -0.76 -6.97 3.00
C ALA A 65 -1.16 -8.21 3.79
N GLU A 66 -1.25 -8.05 5.10
CA GLU A 66 -1.77 -9.03 6.06
C GLU A 66 -3.19 -8.64 6.50
N GLN A 67 -3.52 -7.35 6.47
CA GLN A 67 -4.82 -6.82 6.85
C GLN A 67 -5.20 -5.65 5.93
N ILE A 68 -6.49 -5.56 5.62
CA ILE A 68 -7.08 -4.46 4.85
C ILE A 68 -8.42 -4.09 5.46
N GLU A 69 -8.61 -2.79 5.65
CA GLU A 69 -9.82 -2.20 6.20
C GLU A 69 -10.24 -1.00 5.35
N PHE A 70 -11.55 -0.83 5.15
CA PHE A 70 -12.08 0.39 4.55
C PHE A 70 -12.07 1.51 5.60
N ILE A 71 -11.65 2.70 5.19
CA ILE A 71 -11.66 3.90 6.02
C ILE A 71 -12.40 4.99 5.27
N ASP A 72 -13.31 5.71 5.92
CA ASP A 72 -14.09 6.79 5.30
C ASP A 72 -13.35 8.14 5.31
#